data_AF-A0A432R751-F1
#
_entry.id   AF-A0A432R751-F1
#
_cell.length_a   1.000
_cell.length_b   1.000
_cell.length_c   1.000
_cell.angle_alpha   90.00
_cell.angle_beta   90.00
_cell.angle_gamma   90.00
#
_symmetry.space_group_name_H-M   'P 1'
#
loop_
_entity.id
_entity.type
_entity.pdbx_description
1 polymer ?
#
loop_
_entity_poly.entity_id
_entity_poly.type
_entity_poly.pdbx_seq_one_letter_code
_entity_poly.pdbx_strand_id
1 'polypeptide(L)'
;MVSKICTVAVLLCLFTFTPSLPRAEEKDPVIQTIEQALAEYKKQNYSNAATSLDYASQLIRQKKGDALGAFLPEPMEGWTANESKSQVTAASLFGGGLTAAREYTKDDTRIQIEIVTDSPLLQPMIMMFSNPIFAASAGRFELINGYKGIIKHQNNSGDINIVVNNRFLVTVKGRNVTEEELVGYAKHIDLKGIANLP
;
A
#
# COMPACT_ATOMS: atom_id res chain seq x y z
N MET A 1 17.82 -11.87 -82.45
CA MET A 1 16.57 -12.05 -81.66
C MET A 1 16.96 -12.72 -80.35
N VAL A 2 16.76 -12.03 -79.23
CA VAL A 2 17.42 -12.27 -77.93
C VAL A 2 16.75 -13.46 -77.20
N SER A 3 17.51 -14.50 -76.89
CA SER A 3 17.07 -15.60 -76.02
C SER A 3 17.33 -15.23 -74.55
N LYS A 4 16.27 -15.11 -73.75
CA LYS A 4 16.34 -14.73 -72.34
C LYS A 4 16.50 -15.97 -71.45
N ILE A 5 17.59 -15.93 -70.70
CA ILE A 5 17.97 -16.77 -69.57
C ILE A 5 16.89 -16.67 -68.48
N CYS A 6 16.39 -17.82 -67.98
CA CYS A 6 15.55 -17.89 -66.80
C CYS A 6 16.23 -18.80 -65.76
N THR A 7 17.15 -18.21 -65.01
CA THR A 7 17.82 -18.83 -63.87
C THR A 7 16.86 -18.81 -62.68
N VAL A 8 16.30 -19.97 -62.32
CA VAL A 8 15.50 -20.13 -61.11
C VAL A 8 16.46 -20.23 -59.92
N ALA A 9 16.59 -19.13 -59.18
CA ALA A 9 17.36 -19.04 -57.95
C ALA A 9 16.59 -19.72 -56.80
N VAL A 10 17.11 -20.85 -56.32
CA VAL A 10 16.65 -21.52 -55.10
C VAL A 10 17.14 -20.71 -53.90
N LEU A 11 16.24 -19.93 -53.29
CA LEU A 11 16.51 -19.16 -52.08
C LEU A 11 16.37 -20.09 -50.86
N LEU A 12 17.51 -20.50 -50.30
CA LEU A 12 17.60 -21.33 -49.10
C LEU A 12 17.31 -20.45 -47.87
N CYS A 13 16.08 -20.50 -47.33
CA CYS A 13 15.74 -19.87 -46.05
C CYS A 13 16.44 -20.58 -44.89
N LEU A 14 17.61 -20.09 -44.46
CA LEU A 14 18.18 -20.41 -43.15
C LEU A 14 17.30 -19.78 -42.07
N PHE A 15 16.47 -20.60 -41.44
CA PHE A 15 15.76 -20.26 -40.21
C PHE A 15 16.80 -20.21 -39.08
N THR A 16 17.33 -19.02 -38.76
CA THR A 16 18.23 -18.85 -37.60
C THR A 16 17.41 -19.01 -36.34
N PHE A 17 17.44 -20.22 -35.78
CA PHE A 17 16.94 -20.54 -34.45
C PHE A 17 17.78 -19.75 -33.43
N THR A 18 17.28 -18.59 -33.01
CA THR A 18 17.85 -17.80 -31.92
C THR A 18 17.56 -18.53 -30.60
N PRO A 19 18.56 -19.11 -29.92
CA PRO A 19 18.33 -19.75 -28.63
C PRO A 19 17.90 -18.68 -27.63
N SER A 20 16.67 -18.81 -27.15
CA SER A 20 16.13 -18.00 -26.06
C SER A 20 16.95 -18.33 -24.81
N LEU A 21 17.82 -17.42 -24.37
CA LEU A 21 18.54 -17.59 -23.12
C LEU A 21 17.53 -17.71 -21.97
N PRO A 22 17.66 -18.73 -21.08
CA PRO A 22 16.81 -18.82 -19.91
C PRO A 22 17.05 -17.58 -19.04
N ARG A 23 15.98 -16.80 -18.83
CA ARG A 23 15.98 -15.66 -17.93
C ARG A 23 16.25 -16.19 -16.53
N ALA A 24 17.37 -15.81 -15.92
CA ALA A 24 17.65 -16.13 -14.53
C ALA A 24 16.49 -15.60 -13.67
N GLU A 25 15.87 -16.49 -12.92
CA GLU A 25 14.81 -16.15 -11.98
C GLU A 25 15.44 -15.25 -10.90
N GLU A 26 15.10 -13.97 -10.92
CA GLU A 26 15.57 -13.01 -9.92
C GLU A 26 14.96 -13.42 -8.58
N LYS A 27 15.78 -14.05 -7.72
CA LYS A 27 15.33 -14.49 -6.39
C LYS A 27 14.78 -13.29 -5.61
N ASP A 28 13.70 -13.49 -4.86
CA ASP A 28 13.13 -12.45 -3.99
C ASP A 28 14.23 -11.88 -3.07
N PRO A 29 14.47 -10.54 -3.07
CA PRO A 29 15.52 -9.92 -2.26
C PRO A 29 15.45 -10.25 -0.76
N VAL A 30 14.24 -10.40 -0.21
CA VAL A 30 14.04 -10.81 1.19
C VAL A 30 14.63 -12.19 1.43
N ILE A 31 14.31 -13.16 0.55
CA ILE A 31 14.80 -14.53 0.66
C ILE A 31 16.33 -14.55 0.56
N GLN A 32 16.89 -13.82 -0.41
CA GLN A 32 18.34 -13.72 -0.58
C GLN A 32 19.04 -13.20 0.68
N THR A 33 18.53 -12.11 1.28
CA THR A 33 19.12 -11.54 2.48
C THR A 33 19.00 -12.47 3.70
N ILE A 34 17.90 -13.21 3.83
CA ILE A 34 17.74 -14.22 4.89
C ILE A 34 18.72 -15.38 4.71
N GLU A 35 18.91 -15.87 3.48
CA GLU A 35 19.90 -16.90 3.16
C GLU A 35 21.33 -16.45 3.53
N GLN A 36 21.67 -15.18 3.24
CA GLN A 36 22.95 -14.58 3.64
C GLN A 36 23.11 -14.50 5.15
N ALA A 37 22.08 -14.02 5.87
CA ALA A 37 22.11 -13.96 7.32
C ALA A 37 22.36 -15.33 7.96
N LEU A 38 21.69 -16.37 7.45
CA LEU A 38 21.85 -17.74 7.92
C LEU A 38 23.28 -18.27 7.66
N ALA A 39 23.86 -17.95 6.51
CA ALA A 39 25.23 -18.34 6.17
C ALA A 39 26.26 -17.69 7.12
N GLU A 40 26.10 -16.40 7.43
CA GLU A 40 26.98 -15.69 8.37
C GLU A 40 26.79 -16.18 9.81
N TYR A 41 25.56 -16.47 10.22
CA TYR A 41 25.27 -17.05 11.55
C TYR A 41 25.95 -18.41 11.73
N LYS A 42 25.89 -19.30 10.73
CA LYS A 42 26.56 -20.61 10.76
C LYS A 42 28.09 -20.51 10.88
N LYS A 43 28.68 -19.42 10.40
CA LYS A 43 30.12 -19.12 10.56
C LYS A 43 30.44 -18.43 11.90
N GLN A 44 29.46 -18.29 12.79
CA GLN A 44 29.55 -17.52 14.05
C GLN A 44 29.86 -16.02 13.84
N ASN A 45 29.61 -15.51 12.63
CA ASN A 45 29.75 -14.08 12.33
C ASN A 45 28.44 -13.35 12.68
N TYR A 46 28.19 -13.21 13.98
CA TYR A 46 26.91 -12.71 14.47
C TYR A 46 26.62 -11.25 14.09
N SER A 47 27.64 -10.41 13.94
CA SER A 47 27.47 -9.00 13.54
C SER A 47 26.89 -8.88 12.13
N ASN A 48 27.45 -9.61 11.17
CA ASN A 48 26.95 -9.59 9.78
C ASN A 48 25.60 -10.31 9.66
N ALA A 49 25.39 -11.38 10.44
CA ALA A 49 24.10 -12.06 10.49
C ALA A 49 22.99 -11.13 10.97
N ALA A 50 23.22 -10.41 12.09
CA ALA A 50 22.28 -9.43 12.62
C ALA A 50 21.98 -8.32 11.61
N THR A 51 23.02 -7.71 11.02
CA THR A 51 22.87 -6.66 10.00
C THR A 51 22.01 -7.13 8.81
N SER A 52 22.24 -8.37 8.35
CA SER A 52 21.47 -8.94 7.25
C SER A 52 20.01 -9.18 7.65
N LEU A 53 19.73 -9.69 8.86
CA LEU A 53 18.36 -9.87 9.36
C LEU A 53 17.62 -8.54 9.52
N ASP A 54 18.31 -7.48 9.97
CA ASP A 54 17.71 -6.14 10.06
C ASP A 54 17.34 -5.61 8.68
N TYR A 55 18.21 -5.82 7.69
CA TYR A 55 17.91 -5.43 6.31
C TYR A 55 16.76 -6.25 5.72
N ALA A 56 16.73 -7.58 5.92
CA ALA A 56 15.61 -8.42 5.51
C ALA A 56 14.30 -7.95 6.16
N SER A 57 14.34 -7.56 7.43
CA SER A 57 13.18 -7.02 8.15
C SER A 57 12.68 -5.70 7.53
N GLN A 58 13.59 -4.82 7.09
CA GLN A 58 13.22 -3.60 6.38
C GLN A 58 12.54 -3.91 5.03
N LEU A 59 13.09 -4.85 4.25
CA LEU A 59 12.51 -5.27 2.97
C LEU A 59 11.11 -5.88 3.15
N ILE A 60 10.89 -6.68 4.19
CA ILE A 60 9.56 -7.22 4.53
C ILE A 60 8.57 -6.09 4.84
N ARG A 61 8.97 -5.11 5.65
CA ARG A 61 8.12 -3.95 5.97
C ARG A 61 7.81 -3.12 4.74
N GLN A 62 8.76 -2.94 3.83
CA GLN A 62 8.53 -2.27 2.55
C GLN A 62 7.50 -3.03 1.71
N LYS A 63 7.65 -4.34 1.54
CA LYS A 63 6.70 -5.18 0.79
C LYS A 63 5.29 -5.12 1.37
N LYS A 64 5.17 -5.12 2.70
CA LYS A 64 3.89 -4.91 3.39
C LYS A 64 3.33 -3.50 3.16
N GLY A 65 4.19 -2.48 3.12
CA GLY A 65 3.82 -1.09 2.85
C GLY A 65 3.27 -0.90 1.45
N ASP A 66 3.92 -1.50 0.46
CA ASP A 66 3.50 -1.49 -0.93
C ASP A 66 2.12 -2.17 -1.08
N ALA A 67 1.91 -3.29 -0.39
CA ALA A 67 0.62 -3.96 -0.36
C ALA A 67 -0.50 -3.10 0.26
N LEU A 68 -0.20 -2.31 1.30
CA LEU A 68 -1.17 -1.35 1.88
C LEU A 68 -1.51 -0.23 0.91
N GLY A 69 -0.52 0.28 0.17
CA GLY A 69 -0.69 1.35 -0.81
C GLY A 69 -1.68 0.98 -1.92
N ALA A 70 -1.82 -0.30 -2.24
CA ALA A 70 -2.78 -0.81 -3.22
C ALA A 70 -4.25 -0.69 -2.76
N PHE A 71 -4.51 -0.46 -1.47
CA PHE A 71 -5.86 -0.25 -0.93
C PHE A 71 -6.26 1.22 -0.85
N LEU A 72 -5.37 2.14 -1.23
CA LEU A 72 -5.73 3.53 -1.43
C LEU A 72 -6.52 3.63 -2.74
N PRO A 73 -7.76 4.12 -2.71
CA PRO A 73 -8.62 4.08 -3.87
C PRO A 73 -8.10 4.94 -5.02
N GLU A 74 -8.63 4.68 -6.21
CA GLU A 74 -8.49 5.62 -7.32
C GLU A 74 -9.30 6.90 -7.03
N PRO A 75 -8.93 8.05 -7.61
CA PRO A 75 -9.70 9.27 -7.42
C PRO A 75 -11.13 9.09 -7.95
N MET A 76 -12.11 9.56 -7.19
CA MET A 76 -13.49 9.63 -7.67
C MET A 76 -13.63 10.64 -8.82
N GLU A 77 -14.73 10.59 -9.56
CA GLU A 77 -14.98 11.51 -10.68
C GLU A 77 -14.82 12.99 -10.26
N GLY A 78 -14.07 13.74 -11.04
CA GLY A 78 -13.76 15.15 -10.78
C GLY A 78 -12.65 15.39 -9.75
N TRP A 79 -12.06 14.33 -9.16
CA TRP A 79 -10.91 14.44 -8.27
C TRP A 79 -9.62 14.05 -8.99
N THR A 80 -8.51 14.60 -8.50
CA THR A 80 -7.17 14.16 -8.86
C THR A 80 -6.48 13.59 -7.62
N ALA A 81 -5.54 12.68 -7.80
CA ALA A 81 -4.79 12.10 -6.71
C ALA A 81 -3.30 12.24 -6.97
N ASN A 82 -2.53 12.55 -5.93
CA ASN A 82 -1.07 12.45 -6.01
C ASN A 82 -0.66 10.98 -6.18
N GLU A 83 0.59 10.75 -6.59
CA GLU A 83 1.16 9.40 -6.54
C GLU A 83 1.02 8.82 -5.12
N SER A 84 0.57 7.57 -5.04
CA SER A 84 0.44 6.86 -3.77
C SER A 84 1.83 6.77 -3.13
N LYS A 85 1.99 7.33 -1.93
CA LYS A 85 3.24 7.26 -1.19
C LYS A 85 3.10 6.22 -0.09
N SER A 86 3.64 5.03 -0.33
CA SER A 86 3.96 4.08 0.72
C SER A 86 5.23 4.56 1.41
N GLN A 87 5.10 5.22 2.57
CA GLN A 87 6.24 5.87 3.22
C GLN A 87 6.46 5.29 4.62
N VAL A 88 7.38 4.32 4.70
CA VAL A 88 7.89 3.78 5.97
C VAL A 88 8.45 4.90 6.86
N THR A 89 9.02 5.96 6.26
CA THR A 89 9.58 7.13 6.96
C THR A 89 8.53 8.03 7.62
N ALA A 90 7.33 8.16 7.04
CA ALA A 90 6.27 9.01 7.62
C ALA A 90 5.70 8.39 8.90
N ALA A 91 5.74 7.06 9.02
CA ALA A 91 5.26 6.36 10.20
C ALA A 91 6.07 6.68 11.47
N SER A 92 7.36 7.02 11.35
CA SER A 92 8.19 7.45 12.49
C SER A 92 7.73 8.78 13.11
N LEU A 93 7.10 9.66 12.32
CA LEU A 93 6.61 10.97 12.80
C LEU A 93 5.20 10.90 13.43
N PHE A 94 4.41 9.88 13.09
CA PHE A 94 3.03 9.70 13.57
C PHE A 94 2.88 8.56 14.58
N GLY A 95 3.90 8.34 15.42
CA GLY A 95 3.83 7.39 16.54
C GLY A 95 4.28 5.95 16.24
N GLY A 96 5.03 5.75 15.16
CA GLY A 96 5.55 4.45 14.74
C GLY A 96 4.50 3.62 14.00
N GLY A 97 4.95 2.71 13.13
CA GLY A 97 4.08 1.79 12.39
C GLY A 97 4.44 1.69 10.92
N LEU A 98 3.51 1.18 10.12
CA LEU A 98 3.59 1.15 8.67
C LEU A 98 2.38 1.91 8.13
N THR A 99 2.63 2.89 7.28
CA THR A 99 1.59 3.82 6.79
C THR A 99 1.63 3.91 5.28
N ALA A 100 0.45 3.82 4.67
CA ALA A 100 0.22 4.22 3.29
C ALA A 100 -0.70 5.44 3.27
N ALA A 101 -0.37 6.45 2.47
CA ALA A 101 -1.19 7.65 2.37
C ALA A 101 -1.31 8.17 0.94
N ARG A 102 -2.48 8.73 0.61
CA ARG A 102 -2.74 9.42 -0.65
C ARG A 102 -3.59 10.67 -0.40
N GLU A 103 -3.23 11.75 -1.07
CA GLU A 103 -4.01 12.99 -1.09
C GLU A 103 -4.80 13.07 -2.39
N TYR A 104 -6.04 13.50 -2.27
CA TYR A 104 -7.02 13.71 -3.32
C TYR A 104 -7.47 15.18 -3.29
N THR A 105 -7.56 15.80 -4.46
CA THR A 105 -7.92 17.21 -4.59
C THR A 105 -8.99 17.41 -5.66
N LYS A 106 -9.89 18.35 -5.38
CA LYS A 106 -10.90 18.86 -6.30
C LYS A 106 -11.10 20.34 -6.00
N ASP A 107 -10.61 21.20 -6.88
CA ASP A 107 -10.53 22.66 -6.65
C ASP A 107 -9.81 22.97 -5.31
N ASP A 108 -10.47 23.69 -4.41
CA ASP A 108 -9.96 23.99 -3.06
C ASP A 108 -10.20 22.87 -2.03
N THR A 109 -10.92 21.82 -2.42
CA THR A 109 -11.25 20.68 -1.57
C THR A 109 -10.09 19.71 -1.53
N ARG A 110 -9.73 19.23 -0.33
CA ARG A 110 -8.69 18.22 -0.14
C ARG A 110 -9.17 17.11 0.75
N ILE A 111 -8.87 15.87 0.37
CA ILE A 111 -9.05 14.68 1.19
C ILE A 111 -7.72 13.94 1.27
N GLN A 112 -7.35 13.49 2.45
CA GLN A 112 -6.20 12.63 2.66
C GLN A 112 -6.68 11.32 3.28
N ILE A 113 -6.31 10.21 2.66
CA ILE A 113 -6.56 8.87 3.20
C ILE A 113 -5.24 8.34 3.74
N GLU A 114 -5.27 7.83 4.97
CA GLU A 114 -4.16 7.19 5.66
C GLU A 114 -4.60 5.79 6.10
N ILE A 115 -3.79 4.78 5.82
CA ILE A 115 -3.97 3.41 6.31
C ILE A 115 -2.75 3.06 7.15
N VAL A 116 -2.97 2.79 8.44
CA VAL A 116 -1.91 2.51 9.42
C VAL A 116 -2.05 1.09 9.95
N THR A 117 -0.95 0.35 9.97
CA THR A 117 -0.81 -0.96 10.67
C THR A 117 0.45 -0.98 11.52
N ASP A 118 0.54 -1.94 12.44
CA ASP A 118 1.73 -2.21 13.25
C ASP A 118 2.18 -0.99 14.10
N SER A 119 1.26 -0.07 14.38
CA SER A 119 1.52 1.12 15.19
C SER A 119 1.17 0.86 16.66
N PRO A 120 2.04 1.28 17.61
CA PRO A 120 1.69 1.34 19.03
C PRO A 120 0.40 2.12 19.32
N LEU A 121 0.03 3.07 18.47
CA LEU A 121 -1.17 3.90 18.64
C LEU A 121 -2.48 3.16 18.35
N LEU A 122 -2.44 2.01 17.68
CA LEU A 122 -3.65 1.24 17.37
C LEU A 122 -4.35 0.74 18.63
N GLN A 123 -3.60 0.28 19.63
CA GLN A 123 -4.19 -0.29 20.85
C GLN A 123 -5.02 0.76 21.63
N PRO A 124 -4.50 1.97 21.92
CA PRO A 124 -5.31 3.05 22.46
C PRO A 124 -6.55 3.39 21.62
N MET A 125 -6.44 3.44 20.30
CA MET A 125 -7.57 3.74 19.41
C MET A 125 -8.64 2.64 19.44
N ILE A 126 -8.23 1.36 19.43
CA ILE A 126 -9.15 0.22 19.58
C ILE A 126 -9.88 0.30 20.93
N MET A 127 -9.16 0.58 22.01
CA MET A 127 -9.77 0.74 23.34
C MET A 127 -10.77 1.90 23.35
N MET A 128 -10.41 3.04 22.77
CA MET A 128 -11.32 4.19 22.62
C MET A 128 -12.60 3.82 21.86
N PHE A 129 -12.47 3.10 20.73
CA PHE A 129 -13.59 2.66 19.90
C PHE A 129 -14.50 1.63 20.58
N SER A 130 -13.93 0.82 21.47
CA SER A 130 -14.64 -0.20 22.24
C SER A 130 -15.47 0.38 23.39
N ASN A 131 -15.09 1.57 23.90
CA ASN A 131 -15.79 2.23 24.99
C ASN A 131 -16.81 3.26 24.45
N PRO A 132 -18.14 3.05 24.66
CA PRO A 132 -19.17 3.94 24.15
C PRO A 132 -19.05 5.40 24.60
N ILE A 133 -18.57 5.65 25.83
CA ILE A 133 -18.44 6.99 26.38
C ILE A 133 -17.34 7.76 25.64
N PHE A 134 -16.17 7.15 25.48
CA PHE A 134 -15.04 7.80 24.79
C PHE A 134 -15.31 7.98 23.31
N ALA A 135 -15.88 6.98 22.65
CA ALA A 135 -16.14 7.08 21.23
C ALA A 135 -17.28 8.06 20.88
N ALA A 136 -18.29 8.25 21.75
CA ALA A 136 -19.28 9.32 21.58
C ALA A 136 -18.67 10.73 21.70
N SER A 137 -17.59 10.89 22.49
CA SER A 137 -16.83 12.15 22.56
C SER A 137 -15.92 12.38 21.35
N ALA A 138 -15.53 11.31 20.65
CA ALA A 138 -14.69 11.39 19.45
C ALA A 138 -15.48 11.76 18.19
N GLY A 139 -16.77 11.40 18.12
CA GLY A 139 -17.65 11.74 17.01
C GLY A 139 -18.91 10.87 16.97
N ARG A 140 -19.63 10.92 15.85
CA ARG A 140 -20.83 10.11 15.60
C ARG A 140 -20.44 8.77 14.98
N PHE A 141 -21.11 7.69 15.39
CA PHE A 141 -20.92 6.39 14.76
C PHE A 141 -21.70 6.24 13.47
N GLU A 142 -21.08 5.59 12.49
CA GLU A 142 -21.72 5.17 11.24
C GLU A 142 -21.10 3.88 10.72
N LEU A 143 -21.89 3.07 10.02
CA LEU A 143 -21.36 1.90 9.31
C LEU A 143 -20.88 2.31 7.92
N ILE A 144 -19.58 2.16 7.68
CA ILE A 144 -18.94 2.35 6.38
C ILE A 144 -18.62 0.96 5.83
N ASN A 145 -19.33 0.52 4.79
CA ASN A 145 -19.15 -0.81 4.18
C ASN A 145 -19.14 -1.98 5.19
N GLY A 146 -19.96 -1.88 6.25
CA GLY A 146 -20.05 -2.90 7.31
C GLY A 146 -19.02 -2.76 8.44
N TYR A 147 -18.11 -1.79 8.36
CA TYR A 147 -17.16 -1.47 9.42
C TYR A 147 -17.63 -0.26 10.23
N LYS A 148 -17.42 -0.31 11.54
CA LYS A 148 -17.78 0.78 12.45
C LYS A 148 -16.78 1.93 12.30
N GLY A 149 -17.25 3.05 11.76
CA GLY A 149 -16.51 4.31 11.68
C GLY A 149 -16.97 5.31 12.74
N ILE A 150 -16.08 6.20 13.13
CA ILE A 150 -16.39 7.42 13.88
C ILE A 150 -16.18 8.59 12.94
N ILE A 151 -17.23 9.39 12.74
CA ILE A 151 -17.25 10.56 11.87
C ILE A 151 -17.31 11.81 12.74
N LYS A 152 -16.42 12.75 12.45
CA LYS A 152 -16.43 14.10 13.00
C LYS A 152 -16.35 15.08 11.84
N HIS A 153 -17.35 15.94 11.69
CA HIS A 153 -17.36 16.97 10.65
C HIS A 153 -17.89 18.29 11.21
N GLN A 154 -17.10 19.35 11.10
CA GLN A 154 -17.41 20.70 11.57
C GLN A 154 -16.68 21.73 10.70
N ASN A 155 -17.33 22.86 10.39
CA ASN A 155 -16.71 24.00 9.66
C ASN A 155 -16.02 23.58 8.34
N ASN A 156 -16.73 22.82 7.48
CA ASN A 156 -16.22 22.30 6.21
C ASN A 156 -14.92 21.49 6.33
N SER A 157 -14.65 20.91 7.50
CA SER A 157 -13.52 20.01 7.71
C SER A 157 -13.99 18.82 8.52
N GLY A 158 -13.36 17.67 8.33
CA GLY A 158 -13.74 16.50 9.09
C GLY A 158 -12.77 15.35 8.98
N ASP A 159 -12.99 14.36 9.83
CA ASP A 159 -12.25 13.11 9.82
C ASP A 159 -13.17 11.91 10.08
N ILE A 160 -12.88 10.82 9.39
CA ILE A 160 -13.49 9.51 9.59
C ILE A 160 -12.39 8.55 10.01
N ASN A 161 -12.56 7.92 11.17
CA ASN A 161 -11.65 6.90 11.68
C ASN A 161 -12.36 5.55 11.69
N ILE A 162 -11.75 4.53 11.10
CA ILE A 162 -12.31 3.18 10.98
C ILE A 162 -11.26 2.18 11.45
N VAL A 163 -11.62 1.36 12.44
CA VAL A 163 -10.79 0.24 12.87
C VAL A 163 -11.19 -1.01 12.10
N VAL A 164 -10.24 -1.61 11.39
CA VAL A 164 -10.44 -2.80 10.57
C VAL A 164 -9.65 -3.97 11.17
N ASN A 165 -10.36 -5.06 11.46
CA ASN A 165 -9.80 -6.32 11.98
C ASN A 165 -8.88 -6.16 13.22
N ASN A 166 -9.10 -5.11 14.04
CA ASN A 166 -8.28 -4.76 15.21
C ASN A 166 -6.77 -4.64 14.92
N ARG A 167 -6.40 -4.42 13.65
CA ARG A 167 -5.01 -4.40 13.17
C ARG A 167 -4.70 -3.19 12.30
N PHE A 168 -5.73 -2.59 11.71
CA PHE A 168 -5.60 -1.44 10.83
C PHE A 168 -6.45 -0.29 11.33
N LEU A 169 -5.93 0.92 11.19
CA LEU A 169 -6.68 2.17 11.32
C LEU A 169 -6.69 2.83 9.95
N VAL A 170 -7.89 3.02 9.41
CA VAL A 170 -8.12 3.80 8.21
C VAL A 170 -8.64 5.16 8.65
N THR A 171 -7.95 6.22 8.24
CA THR A 171 -8.35 7.59 8.53
C THR A 171 -8.56 8.35 7.23
N VAL A 172 -9.72 8.97 7.08
CA VAL A 172 -10.05 9.87 5.95
C VAL A 172 -10.20 11.27 6.53
N LYS A 173 -9.24 12.16 6.27
CA LYS A 173 -9.28 13.57 6.70
C LYS A 173 -9.66 14.44 5.53
N GLY A 174 -10.48 15.46 5.74
CA GLY A 174 -10.85 16.38 4.68
C GLY A 174 -10.87 17.84 5.13
N ARG A 175 -10.59 18.72 4.17
CA ARG A 175 -10.56 20.17 4.29
C ARG A 175 -11.35 20.79 3.15
N ASN A 176 -12.15 21.80 3.50
CA ASN A 176 -13.11 22.45 2.61
C ASN A 176 -14.07 21.45 1.95
N VAL A 177 -14.45 20.41 2.69
CA VAL A 177 -15.16 19.23 2.19
C VAL A 177 -16.54 19.12 2.81
N THR A 178 -17.50 18.58 2.08
CA THR A 178 -18.79 18.18 2.65
C THR A 178 -18.67 16.83 3.39
N GLU A 179 -19.60 16.55 4.31
CA GLU A 179 -19.63 15.24 4.96
C GLU A 179 -19.92 14.12 3.94
N GLU A 180 -20.75 14.40 2.92
CA GLU A 180 -21.08 13.46 1.85
C GLU A 180 -19.85 13.06 1.04
N GLU A 181 -19.00 14.00 0.64
CA GLU A 181 -17.76 13.71 -0.08
C GLU A 181 -16.78 12.91 0.78
N LEU A 182 -16.68 13.24 2.07
CA LEU A 182 -15.82 12.55 3.03
C LEU A 182 -16.26 11.08 3.22
N VAL A 183 -17.56 10.87 3.43
CA VAL A 183 -18.17 9.53 3.53
C VAL A 183 -18.08 8.78 2.20
N GLY A 184 -18.24 9.48 1.08
CA GLY A 184 -18.09 8.93 -0.27
C GLY A 184 -16.72 8.30 -0.47
N TYR A 185 -15.65 9.03 -0.13
CA TYR A 185 -14.29 8.48 -0.17
C TYR A 185 -14.11 7.32 0.79
N ALA A 186 -14.62 7.40 2.02
CA ALA A 186 -14.51 6.30 2.98
C ALA A 186 -15.19 5.01 2.47
N LYS A 187 -16.32 5.13 1.78
CA LYS A 187 -17.02 4.02 1.13
C LYS A 187 -16.32 3.51 -0.13
N HIS A 188 -15.44 4.31 -0.74
CA HIS A 188 -14.67 3.90 -1.92
C HIS A 188 -13.46 3.01 -1.56
N ILE A 189 -13.09 2.93 -0.28
CA ILE A 189 -11.97 2.11 0.21
C ILE A 189 -12.42 0.64 0.32
N ASP A 190 -11.60 -0.29 -0.19
CA ASP A 190 -11.81 -1.73 0.00
C ASP A 190 -11.38 -2.18 1.40
N LEU A 191 -12.22 -1.87 2.40
CA LEU A 191 -12.01 -2.24 3.80
C LEU A 191 -11.99 -3.76 4.00
N LYS A 192 -12.69 -4.52 3.16
CA LYS A 192 -12.70 -5.99 3.22
C LYS A 192 -11.37 -6.56 2.76
N GLY A 193 -10.80 -6.02 1.68
CA GLY A 193 -9.47 -6.36 1.22
C GLY A 193 -8.40 -6.07 2.28
N ILE A 194 -8.45 -4.88 2.90
CA ILE A 194 -7.55 -4.52 4.01
C ILE A 194 -7.65 -5.53 5.16
N ALA A 195 -8.87 -5.95 5.54
CA ALA A 195 -9.07 -6.91 6.63
C ALA A 195 -8.37 -8.27 6.40
N ASN A 196 -8.17 -8.65 5.14
CA ASN A 196 -7.55 -9.92 4.73
C ASN A 196 -6.05 -9.81 4.44
N LEU A 197 -5.45 -8.62 4.63
CA LEU A 197 -4.01 -8.43 4.41
C LEU A 197 -3.22 -9.23 5.46
N PRO A 198 -2.24 -10.05 5.02
CA PRO A 198 -1.47 -10.92 5.91
C PRO A 198 -0.69 -10.16 7.00
#